data_AF-A0ABC9VLS3-F1
#
_entry.id   AF-A0ABC9VLS3-F1
#
_cell.length_a   1.000
_cell.length_b   1.000
_cell.length_c   1.000
_cell.angle_alpha   90.00
_cell.angle_beta   90.00
_cell.angle_gamma   90.00
#
_symmetry.space_group_name_H-M   'P 1'
#
loop_
_entity.id
_entity.type
_entity.pdbx_description
1 polymer ?
#
loop_
_entity_poly.entity_id
_entity_poly.type
_entity_poly.pdbx_seq_one_letter_code
_entity_poly.pdbx_strand_id
1 'polypeptide(L)'
;MITRLISVNSSELLKMNGDELKQSIKASEGRTVLSENVVIQPAIDGLTMSEIAAAFGADLILLNLFDVFEPKVSGLEVKDAKDTVKRLKELTGRPIGVNLEPVDPDVKMESAKFELPKGRIATAESMRRAEELGFNFVCYPGAAALPTR
;
A
#
# COMPACT_ATOMS: atom_id res chain seq x y z
N MET A 1 -16.11 -22.15 2.80
CA MET A 1 -16.43 -21.19 3.87
C MET A 1 -15.46 -20.03 3.73
N ILE A 2 -15.93 -18.78 3.72
CA ILE A 2 -15.05 -17.62 3.60
C ILE A 2 -14.53 -17.28 5.00
N THR A 3 -13.22 -17.39 5.22
CA THR A 3 -12.60 -17.13 6.53
C THR A 3 -12.45 -15.63 6.76
N ARG A 4 -12.71 -15.17 7.98
CA ARG A 4 -12.49 -13.77 8.40
C ARG A 4 -11.01 -13.44 8.34
N LEU A 5 -10.63 -12.28 7.81
CA LEU A 5 -9.24 -11.86 7.67
C LEU A 5 -8.48 -11.95 9.00
N ILE A 6 -9.11 -11.49 10.08
CA ILE A 6 -8.57 -11.51 11.45
C ILE A 6 -8.42 -12.93 12.06
N SER A 7 -8.85 -13.96 11.34
CA SER A 7 -8.80 -15.37 11.77
C SER A 7 -7.96 -16.25 10.82
N VAL A 8 -7.27 -15.63 9.85
CA VAL A 8 -6.44 -16.32 8.85
C VAL A 8 -4.97 -16.22 9.23
N ASN A 9 -4.20 -17.28 9.00
CA ASN A 9 -2.75 -17.23 9.17
C ASN A 9 -2.07 -16.49 8.01
N SER A 10 -0.94 -15.83 8.26
CA SER A 10 -0.24 -15.02 7.24
C SER A 10 0.06 -15.78 5.95
N SER A 11 0.43 -17.06 6.02
CA SER A 11 0.74 -17.88 4.83
C SER A 11 -0.46 -18.16 3.94
N GLU A 12 -1.67 -18.17 4.49
CA GLU A 12 -2.93 -18.29 3.76
C GLU A 12 -3.36 -16.92 3.23
N LEU A 13 -3.25 -15.88 4.07
CA LEU A 13 -3.60 -14.51 3.74
C LEU A 13 -2.79 -13.98 2.53
N LEU A 14 -1.50 -14.28 2.47
CA LEU A 14 -0.62 -13.87 1.36
C LEU A 14 -0.90 -14.61 0.04
N LYS A 15 -1.65 -15.73 0.07
CA LYS A 15 -2.06 -16.48 -1.13
C LYS A 15 -3.42 -16.05 -1.68
N MET A 16 -4.17 -15.24 -0.92
CA MET A 16 -5.48 -14.78 -1.36
C MET A 16 -5.36 -13.90 -2.60
N ASN A 17 -6.22 -14.16 -3.58
CA ASN A 17 -6.44 -13.23 -4.68
C ASN A 17 -7.30 -12.03 -4.22
N GLY A 18 -7.51 -11.06 -5.11
CA GLY A 18 -8.26 -9.83 -4.78
C GLY A 18 -9.69 -10.07 -4.31
N ASP A 19 -10.40 -11.03 -4.91
CA ASP A 19 -11.78 -11.37 -4.52
C ASP A 19 -11.82 -12.06 -3.16
N GLU A 20 -10.92 -13.01 -2.91
CA GLU A 20 -10.80 -13.70 -1.63
C GLU A 20 -10.47 -12.73 -0.50
N LEU A 21 -9.50 -11.83 -0.72
CA LEU A 21 -9.12 -10.80 0.25
C LEU A 21 -10.32 -9.88 0.55
N LYS A 22 -11.01 -9.40 -0.48
CA LYS A 22 -12.20 -8.55 -0.34
C LYS A 22 -13.31 -9.23 0.45
N GLN A 23 -13.59 -10.50 0.18
CA GLN A 23 -14.60 -11.24 0.92
C GLN A 23 -14.18 -11.51 2.37
N SER A 24 -12.89 -11.79 2.60
CA SER A 24 -12.34 -12.00 3.94
C SER A 24 -12.41 -10.72 4.81
N ILE A 25 -12.18 -9.55 4.22
CA ILE A 25 -12.40 -8.24 4.86
C ILE A 25 -13.89 -8.08 5.23
N LYS A 26 -14.81 -8.32 4.29
CA LYS A 26 -16.26 -8.24 4.56
C LYS A 26 -16.70 -9.18 5.69
N ALA A 27 -16.22 -10.42 5.67
CA ALA A 27 -16.51 -11.43 6.71
C ALA A 27 -16.00 -11.01 8.10
N SER A 28 -15.04 -10.09 8.16
CA SER A 28 -14.51 -9.55 9.41
C SER A 28 -15.40 -8.47 10.04
N GLU A 29 -16.48 -8.05 9.36
CA GLU A 29 -17.53 -7.17 9.91
C GLU A 29 -16.97 -5.82 10.43
N GLY A 30 -16.05 -5.22 9.68
CA GLY A 30 -15.49 -3.90 10.00
C GLY A 30 -14.42 -3.87 11.10
N ARG A 31 -13.99 -5.03 11.60
CA ARG A 31 -12.91 -5.13 12.59
C ARG A 31 -11.50 -5.05 12.02
N THR A 32 -11.35 -5.08 10.69
CA THR A 32 -10.04 -5.01 10.04
C THR A 32 -9.42 -3.63 10.19
N VAL A 33 -8.15 -3.57 10.60
CA VAL A 33 -7.40 -2.33 10.71
C VAL A 33 -6.41 -2.20 9.55
N LEU A 34 -6.53 -1.11 8.79
CA LEU A 34 -5.53 -0.73 7.79
C LEU A 34 -4.65 0.38 8.35
N SER A 35 -3.34 0.18 8.32
CA SER A 35 -2.36 1.19 8.70
C SER A 35 -1.72 1.81 7.46
N GLU A 36 -1.90 3.11 7.29
CA GLU A 36 -1.19 3.89 6.27
C GLU A 36 0.19 4.28 6.79
N ASN A 37 1.24 4.02 6.01
CA ASN A 37 2.63 4.18 6.44
C ASN A 37 3.40 5.05 5.46
N VAL A 38 3.96 6.15 5.94
CA VAL A 38 4.92 6.96 5.16
C VAL A 38 6.24 6.20 5.06
N VAL A 39 6.57 5.69 3.87
CA VAL A 39 7.68 4.74 3.69
C VAL A 39 9.03 5.38 3.43
N ILE A 40 9.08 6.69 3.20
CA ILE A 40 10.33 7.41 2.91
C ILE A 40 11.03 7.91 4.17
N GLN A 41 10.37 7.83 5.33
CA GLN A 41 10.94 8.25 6.61
C GLN A 41 11.47 7.04 7.38
N PRO A 42 12.67 7.11 7.98
CA PRO A 42 13.15 6.04 8.84
C PRO A 42 12.23 5.87 10.04
N ALA A 43 11.96 4.62 10.40
CA ALA A 43 11.42 4.30 11.71
C ALA A 43 12.57 4.19 12.73
N ILE A 44 12.45 3.28 13.69
CA ILE A 44 13.43 3.06 14.76
C ILE A 44 14.28 1.83 14.41
N ASP A 45 15.59 1.90 14.67
CA ASP A 45 16.51 0.77 14.73
C ASP A 45 16.48 -0.20 13.53
N GLY A 46 16.51 0.34 12.30
CA GLY A 46 16.59 -0.49 11.09
C GLY A 46 15.32 -1.28 10.78
N LEU A 47 14.21 -0.99 11.46
CA LEU A 47 12.89 -1.53 11.14
C LEU A 47 12.17 -0.65 10.12
N THR A 48 11.25 -1.27 9.38
CA THR A 48 10.28 -0.52 8.58
C THR A 48 9.09 -0.08 9.44
N MET A 49 8.44 1.02 9.07
CA MET A 49 7.17 1.43 9.70
C MET A 49 6.10 0.34 9.57
N SER A 50 6.14 -0.45 8.49
CA SER A 50 5.18 -1.53 8.23
C SER A 50 5.37 -2.74 9.13
N GLU A 51 6.60 -3.09 9.50
CA GLU A 51 6.83 -4.11 10.52
C GLU A 51 6.30 -3.68 11.89
N ILE A 52 6.53 -2.42 12.27
CA ILE A 52 5.98 -1.85 13.50
C ILE A 52 4.45 -1.87 13.46
N ALA A 53 3.83 -1.38 12.38
CA ALA A 53 2.39 -1.38 12.24
C ALA A 53 1.79 -2.80 12.32
N ALA A 54 2.40 -3.77 11.64
CA ALA A 54 1.97 -5.17 11.69
C ALA A 54 2.10 -5.77 13.11
N ALA A 55 3.19 -5.47 13.82
CA ALA A 55 3.39 -5.91 15.21
C ALA A 55 2.36 -5.31 16.18
N PHE A 56 1.86 -4.11 15.89
CA PHE A 56 0.84 -3.41 16.68
C PHE A 56 -0.60 -3.69 16.21
N GLY A 57 -0.81 -4.72 15.39
CA GLY A 57 -2.14 -5.24 15.06
C GLY A 57 -2.74 -4.72 13.76
N ALA A 58 -1.96 -4.10 12.87
CA ALA A 58 -2.44 -3.80 11.53
C ALA A 58 -2.70 -5.11 10.75
N ASP A 59 -3.91 -5.21 10.21
CA ASP A 59 -4.36 -6.33 9.38
C ASP A 59 -3.94 -6.14 7.92
N LEU A 60 -3.92 -4.88 7.46
CA LEU A 60 -3.49 -4.46 6.14
C LEU A 60 -2.52 -3.28 6.25
N ILE A 61 -1.59 -3.20 5.31
CA ILE A 61 -0.64 -2.10 5.21
C ILE A 61 -0.89 -1.33 3.92
N LEU A 62 -0.95 -0.01 4.00
CA LEU A 62 -0.98 0.89 2.85
C LEU A 62 0.29 1.73 2.81
N LEU A 63 1.10 1.57 1.76
CA LEU A 63 2.32 2.35 1.59
C LEU A 63 1.98 3.72 1.03
N ASN A 64 2.26 4.76 1.80
CA ASN A 64 2.16 6.15 1.38
C ASN A 64 3.54 6.72 1.04
N LEU A 65 3.56 7.64 0.08
CA LEU A 65 4.74 8.24 -0.54
C LEU A 65 5.67 7.23 -1.27
N PHE A 66 5.18 6.03 -1.57
CA PHE A 66 5.92 5.00 -2.32
C PHE A 66 5.89 5.30 -3.83
N ASP A 67 7.04 5.30 -4.48
CA ASP A 67 7.15 5.42 -5.94
C ASP A 67 7.27 4.03 -6.58
N VAL A 68 6.33 3.66 -7.46
CA VAL A 68 6.33 2.32 -8.10
C VAL A 68 7.41 2.14 -9.18
N PHE A 69 7.95 3.24 -9.72
CA PHE A 69 9.06 3.20 -10.67
C PHE A 69 10.42 3.24 -9.95
N GLU A 70 10.47 3.78 -8.73
CA GLU A 70 11.63 3.76 -7.84
C GLU A 70 11.31 3.11 -6.48
N PRO A 71 11.11 1.77 -6.43
CA PRO A 71 10.64 1.08 -5.23
C PRO A 71 11.64 1.20 -4.07
N LYS A 72 11.23 1.89 -3.00
CA LYS A 72 12.04 2.02 -1.79
C LYS A 72 11.17 2.12 -0.54
N VAL A 73 11.61 1.45 0.52
CA VAL A 73 11.04 1.56 1.87
C VAL A 73 12.21 1.80 2.84
N SER A 74 12.11 2.85 3.66
CA SER A 74 13.11 3.16 4.66
C SER A 74 13.20 2.06 5.71
N GLY A 75 14.42 1.66 6.06
CA GLY A 75 14.69 0.50 6.94
C GLY A 75 14.62 -0.86 6.23
N LEU A 76 14.26 -0.91 4.94
CA LEU A 76 14.21 -2.17 4.20
C LEU A 76 15.43 -2.33 3.27
N GLU A 77 16.23 -3.37 3.52
CA GLU A 77 17.30 -3.77 2.62
C GLU A 77 16.83 -4.87 1.66
N VAL A 78 17.03 -4.65 0.37
CA VAL A 78 16.78 -5.62 -0.70
C VAL A 78 17.92 -5.64 -1.71
N LYS A 79 18.15 -6.79 -2.34
CA LYS A 79 19.17 -6.94 -3.40
C LYS A 79 18.73 -6.31 -4.73
N ASP A 80 17.42 -6.36 -5.01
CA ASP A 80 16.81 -5.80 -6.21
C ASP A 80 15.55 -5.03 -5.79
N ALA A 81 15.39 -3.79 -6.29
CA ALA A 81 14.26 -2.93 -5.95
C ALA A 81 12.90 -3.56 -6.33
N LYS A 82 12.85 -4.45 -7.33
CA LYS A 82 11.60 -5.15 -7.68
C LYS A 82 11.11 -6.08 -6.56
N ASP A 83 12.01 -6.52 -5.68
CA ASP A 83 11.69 -7.43 -4.58
C ASP A 83 11.22 -6.69 -3.31
N THR A 84 11.21 -5.35 -3.31
CA THR A 84 10.82 -4.50 -2.17
C THR A 84 9.49 -4.91 -1.56
N VAL A 85 8.42 -4.99 -2.36
CA VAL A 85 7.07 -5.32 -1.86
C VAL A 85 7.00 -6.78 -1.41
N LYS A 86 7.63 -7.70 -2.15
CA LYS A 86 7.71 -9.12 -1.78
C LYS A 86 8.38 -9.29 -0.42
N ARG A 87 9.54 -8.64 -0.21
CA ARG A 87 10.27 -8.71 1.05
C ARG A 87 9.45 -8.14 2.21
N LEU A 88 8.76 -7.03 1.98
CA LEU A 88 7.91 -6.40 3.00
C LEU A 88 6.72 -7.31 3.39
N LYS A 89 6.14 -8.04 2.43
CA LYS A 89 5.12 -9.07 2.71
C LYS A 89 5.65 -10.22 3.56
N GLU A 90 6.87 -10.67 3.28
CA GLU A 90 7.52 -11.74 4.06
C GLU A 90 7.76 -11.32 5.51
N LEU A 91 8.17 -10.07 5.74
CA LEU A 91 8.46 -9.52 7.07
C LEU A 91 7.18 -9.23 7.87
N THR A 92 6.17 -8.65 7.23
CA THR A 92 4.93 -8.23 7.90
C THR A 92 3.90 -9.35 8.01
N GLY A 93 3.90 -10.29 7.06
CA GLY A 93 2.85 -11.30 6.93
C GLY A 93 1.47 -10.71 6.56
N ARG A 94 1.43 -9.48 6.02
CA ARG A 94 0.20 -8.74 5.70
C ARG A 94 0.03 -8.47 4.22
N PRO A 95 -1.22 -8.35 3.73
CA PRO A 95 -1.51 -7.75 2.43
C PRO A 95 -1.02 -6.31 2.41
N ILE A 96 -0.36 -5.94 1.32
CA ILE A 96 0.23 -4.61 1.14
C ILE A 96 -0.42 -3.95 -0.06
N GLY A 97 -0.91 -2.73 0.14
CA GLY A 97 -1.37 -1.85 -0.92
C GLY A 97 -0.49 -0.61 -1.06
N VAL A 98 -0.73 0.15 -2.13
CA VAL A 98 -0.04 1.42 -2.41
C VAL A 98 -1.05 2.55 -2.57
N ASN A 99 -0.72 3.72 -2.03
CA ASN A 99 -1.45 4.96 -2.24
C ASN A 99 -0.97 5.63 -3.54
N LEU A 100 -1.86 5.81 -4.51
CA LEU A 100 -1.58 6.54 -5.76
C LEU A 100 -2.52 7.74 -5.90
N GLU A 101 -1.95 8.91 -6.09
CA GLU A 101 -2.69 10.17 -6.10
C GLU A 101 -3.43 10.38 -7.43
N PRO A 102 -4.75 10.67 -7.41
CA PRO A 102 -5.49 11.03 -8.60
C PRO A 102 -5.18 12.48 -8.98
N VAL A 103 -4.12 12.70 -9.75
CA VAL A 103 -3.77 14.02 -10.27
C VAL A 103 -4.39 14.19 -11.65
N ASP A 104 -5.21 15.23 -11.81
CA ASP A 104 -5.68 15.66 -13.12
C ASP A 104 -4.54 16.42 -13.83
N PRO A 105 -4.05 15.93 -14.99
CA PRO A 105 -2.97 16.59 -15.73
C PRO A 105 -3.34 18.00 -16.21
N ASP A 106 -4.63 18.33 -16.31
CA ASP A 106 -5.12 19.62 -16.77
C ASP A 106 -5.35 20.62 -15.63
N VAL A 107 -5.30 20.17 -14.36
CA VAL A 107 -5.45 21.04 -13.19
C VAL A 107 -4.08 21.56 -12.75
N LYS A 108 -3.85 22.86 -12.98
CA LYS A 108 -2.73 23.56 -12.36
C LYS A 108 -2.96 23.64 -10.85
N MET A 109 -2.24 22.82 -10.09
CA MET A 109 -2.22 22.89 -8.64
C MET A 109 -1.70 24.28 -8.22
N GLU A 110 -2.59 25.18 -7.78
CA GLU A 110 -2.21 26.53 -7.33
C GLU A 110 -1.31 26.52 -6.08
N SER A 111 -1.24 25.41 -5.35
CA SER A 111 -0.59 25.31 -4.04
C SER A 111 0.63 24.38 -3.95
N ALA A 112 0.93 23.59 -4.97
CA ALA A 112 2.03 22.61 -4.89
C ALA A 112 3.30 23.11 -5.59
N LYS A 113 4.24 23.65 -4.79
CA LYS A 113 5.63 23.93 -5.21
C LYS A 113 6.47 22.66 -5.51
N PHE A 114 5.86 21.48 -5.56
CA PHE A 114 6.55 20.20 -5.73
C PHE A 114 5.86 19.38 -6.82
N GLU A 115 6.63 19.04 -7.86
CA GLU A 115 6.21 18.06 -8.86
C GLU A 115 6.11 16.68 -8.19
N LEU A 116 4.95 16.03 -8.33
CA LEU A 116 4.75 14.69 -7.81
C LEU A 116 5.47 13.68 -8.71
N PRO A 117 6.26 12.74 -8.16
CA PRO A 117 6.88 11.68 -8.97
C PRO A 117 5.84 10.89 -9.77
N LYS A 118 6.17 10.50 -11.00
CA LYS A 118 5.26 9.75 -11.89
C LYS A 118 4.76 8.46 -11.26
N GLY A 119 5.61 7.77 -10.49
CA GLY A 119 5.25 6.53 -9.83
C GLY A 119 4.34 6.70 -8.61
N ARG A 120 3.97 7.93 -8.28
CA ARG A 120 3.01 8.27 -7.24
C ARG A 120 1.68 8.78 -7.78
N ILE A 121 1.55 8.97 -9.09
CA ILE A 121 0.31 9.39 -9.75
C ILE A 121 -0.47 8.15 -10.18
N ALA A 122 -1.78 8.15 -10.01
CA ALA A 122 -2.67 7.11 -10.50
C ALA A 122 -2.81 7.17 -12.03
N THR A 123 -2.03 6.36 -12.74
CA THR A 123 -2.07 6.22 -14.21
C THR A 123 -2.16 4.74 -14.57
N ALA A 124 -2.52 4.44 -15.83
CA ALA A 124 -2.50 3.05 -16.31
C ALA A 124 -1.10 2.42 -16.20
N GLU A 125 -0.04 3.21 -16.38
CA GLU A 125 1.35 2.74 -16.30
C GLU A 125 1.74 2.42 -14.85
N SER A 126 1.47 3.33 -13.91
CA SER A 126 1.78 3.11 -12.49
C SER A 126 0.94 1.99 -11.87
N MET A 127 -0.31 1.81 -12.30
CA MET A 127 -1.13 0.66 -11.89
C MET A 127 -0.54 -0.68 -12.35
N ARG A 128 -0.15 -0.80 -13.63
CA ARG A 128 0.51 -2.01 -14.13
C ARG A 128 1.81 -2.27 -13.37
N ARG A 129 2.57 -1.20 -13.10
CA ARG A 129 3.80 -1.33 -12.34
C ARG A 129 3.55 -1.78 -10.90
N ALA A 130 2.49 -1.31 -10.25
CA ALA A 130 2.10 -1.77 -8.92
C ALA A 130 1.73 -3.27 -8.91
N GLU A 131 1.04 -3.74 -9.96
CA GLU A 131 0.74 -5.16 -10.15
C GLU A 131 2.01 -5.99 -10.33
N GLU A 132 2.95 -5.55 -11.18
CA GLU A 132 4.25 -6.23 -11.38
C GLU A 132 5.09 -6.33 -10.11
N LEU A 133 5.05 -5.30 -9.25
CA LEU A 133 5.70 -5.32 -7.93
C LEU A 133 4.99 -6.25 -6.94
N GLY A 134 3.76 -6.68 -7.26
CA GLY A 134 2.98 -7.60 -6.46
C GLY A 134 2.22 -6.94 -5.33
N PHE A 135 1.75 -5.70 -5.46
CA PHE A 135 0.79 -5.12 -4.52
C PHE A 135 -0.54 -5.91 -4.53
N ASN A 136 -1.20 -6.03 -3.38
CA ASN A 136 -2.51 -6.70 -3.27
C ASN A 136 -3.67 -5.78 -3.66
N PHE A 137 -3.52 -4.47 -3.47
CA PHE A 137 -4.55 -3.48 -3.75
C PHE A 137 -3.93 -2.10 -3.97
N VAL A 138 -4.68 -1.21 -4.60
CA VAL A 138 -4.32 0.20 -4.75
C VAL A 138 -5.40 1.02 -4.04
N CYS A 139 -4.98 2.04 -3.29
CA CYS A 139 -5.88 3.03 -2.73
C CYS A 139 -5.78 4.32 -3.54
N TYR A 140 -6.95 4.88 -3.87
CA TYR A 140 -7.07 6.25 -4.36
C TYR A 140 -7.61 7.07 -3.20
N PRO A 141 -6.80 7.95 -2.58
CA PRO A 141 -7.32 8.84 -1.58
C PRO A 141 -8.31 9.75 -2.31
N GLY A 142 -9.58 9.69 -1.91
CA GLY A 142 -10.62 10.49 -2.54
C GLY A 142 -10.20 11.95 -2.54
N ALA A 143 -10.25 12.59 -3.71
CA ALA A 143 -9.97 14.01 -3.85
C ALA A 143 -10.81 14.78 -2.81
N ALA A 144 -10.17 15.29 -1.76
CA ALA A 144 -10.77 16.27 -0.88
C ALA A 144 -10.82 17.62 -1.64
N ALA A 145 -11.65 17.68 -2.69
CA ALA A 145 -12.21 18.85 -3.36
C ALA A 145 -12.66 18.49 -4.79
N LEU A 146 -13.74 17.72 -4.93
CA LEU A 146 -14.64 17.99 -6.06
C LEU A 146 -15.59 19.09 -5.57
N PRO A 147 -15.55 20.31 -6.13
CA PRO A 147 -16.60 21.28 -5.85
C PRO A 147 -17.91 20.66 -6.33
N THR A 148 -18.84 20.45 -5.40
CA THR A 148 -20.22 20.18 -5.73
C THR A 148 -20.74 21.35 -6.56
N ARG A 149 -20.96 21.10 -7.85
CA ARG A 149 -21.89 21.87 -8.67
C ARG A 149 -22.92 20.91 -9.24
#